data_AF-A0A2Z4L7H9-F1
#
_entry.id   AF-A0A2Z4L7H9-F1
#
_cell.length_a   1.000
_cell.length_b   1.000
_cell.length_c   1.000
_cell.angle_alpha   90.00
_cell.angle_beta   90.00
_cell.angle_gamma   90.00
#
_symmetry.space_group_name_H-M   'P 1'
#
loop_
_entity.id
_entity.type
_entity.pdbx_description
1 polymer ?
#
loop_
_entity_poly.entity_id
_entity_poly.type
_entity_poly.pdbx_seq_one_letter_code
_entity_poly.pdbx_strand_id
1 'polypeptide(L)'
;MKMKICPRCGSSNIKWIIPQNWSMWSCNDCSFTGPAVEADKQTQKQLQKNWAKNKKQILSKTNNDETEENISDEELDEKLDKLFEENK
;
A
#
# COMPACT_ATOMS: atom_id res chain seq x y z
N MET A 1 -3.58 12.22 -23.06
CA MET A 1 -2.26 11.76 -22.59
C MET A 1 -2.45 11.15 -21.20
N LYS A 2 -2.12 9.86 -21.04
CA LYS A 2 -2.18 9.16 -19.75
C LYS A 2 -0.83 9.31 -19.04
N MET A 3 -0.84 9.41 -17.72
CA MET A 3 0.36 9.54 -16.90
C MET A 3 0.28 8.63 -15.68
N LYS A 4 1.43 8.13 -15.22
CA LYS A 4 1.51 7.32 -14.00
C LYS A 4 1.42 8.23 -12.78
N ILE A 5 0.50 7.92 -11.87
CA ILE A 5 0.27 8.67 -10.64
C ILE A 5 0.17 7.73 -9.45
N CYS A 6 0.41 8.28 -8.26
CA CYS A 6 0.15 7.60 -7.01
C CYS A 6 -1.37 7.39 -6.84
N PRO A 7 -1.85 6.16 -6.58
CA PRO A 7 -3.27 5.88 -6.37
C PRO A 7 -3.82 6.51 -5.08
N ARG A 8 -2.95 6.84 -4.12
CA ARG A 8 -3.35 7.35 -2.81
C ARG A 8 -3.59 8.86 -2.84
N CYS A 9 -2.61 9.62 -3.33
CA CYS A 9 -2.66 11.10 -3.29
C CYS A 9 -2.82 11.75 -4.68
N GLY A 10 -2.72 11.01 -5.77
CA GLY A 10 -2.76 11.55 -7.14
C GLY A 10 -1.50 12.31 -7.55
N SER A 11 -0.41 12.19 -6.80
CA SER A 11 0.87 12.80 -7.19
C SER A 11 1.48 12.08 -8.39
N SER A 12 2.10 12.84 -9.29
CA SER A 12 2.96 12.30 -10.35
C SER A 12 4.42 12.15 -9.89
N ASN A 13 4.76 12.62 -8.68
CA ASN A 13 6.08 12.51 -8.07
C ASN A 13 6.30 11.11 -7.49
N ILE A 14 6.35 10.13 -8.38
CA ILE A 14 6.62 8.72 -8.07
C ILE A 14 7.95 8.27 -8.67
N LYS A 15 8.68 7.44 -7.94
CA LYS A 15 9.96 6.87 -8.36
C LYS A 15 9.86 5.35 -8.37
N TRP A 16 10.46 4.73 -9.38
CA TRP A 16 10.56 3.28 -9.42
C TRP A 16 11.68 2.81 -8.48
N ILE A 17 11.39 1.80 -7.65
CA ILE A 17 12.25 1.49 -6.50
C ILE A 17 13.41 0.57 -6.87
N ILE A 18 13.16 -0.51 -7.64
CA ILE A 18 14.20 -1.49 -7.98
C ILE A 18 13.92 -2.22 -9.31
N PRO A 19 14.97 -2.50 -10.10
CA PRO A 19 14.84 -3.17 -11.40
C PRO A 19 14.28 -4.58 -11.36
N GLN A 20 14.32 -5.27 -10.22
CA GLN A 20 13.81 -6.64 -10.10
C GLN A 20 12.29 -6.66 -9.93
N ASN A 21 11.68 -5.53 -9.53
CA ASN A 21 10.26 -5.45 -9.22
C ASN A 21 9.60 -4.36 -10.09
N TRP A 22 9.22 -4.77 -11.31
CA TRP A 22 8.75 -3.88 -12.39
C TRP A 22 7.45 -3.12 -12.11
N SER A 23 6.75 -3.52 -11.04
CA SER A 23 5.46 -2.95 -10.65
C SER A 23 5.53 -2.06 -9.39
N MET A 24 6.70 -1.91 -8.75
CA MET A 24 6.79 -1.23 -7.45
C MET A 24 7.28 0.22 -7.53
N TRP A 25 6.41 1.16 -7.17
CA TRP A 25 6.67 2.60 -7.20
C TRP A 25 6.58 3.18 -5.79
N SER A 26 7.47 4.13 -5.47
CA SER A 26 7.41 4.92 -4.24
C SER A 26 6.93 6.34 -4.56
N CYS A 27 5.95 6.83 -3.82
CA CYS A 27 5.47 8.20 -3.89
C CYS A 27 6.19 9.08 -2.88
N ASN A 28 6.85 10.14 -3.36
CA ASN A 28 7.61 11.04 -2.48
C ASN A 28 6.73 11.98 -1.65
N ASP A 29 5.44 12.12 -1.98
CA ASP A 29 4.55 13.10 -1.34
C ASP A 29 3.69 12.50 -0.22
N CYS A 30 3.41 11.19 -0.27
CA CYS A 30 2.58 10.51 0.72
C CYS A 30 3.19 9.22 1.26
N SER A 31 4.43 8.91 0.90
CA SER A 31 5.18 7.73 1.31
C SER A 31 4.52 6.39 0.96
N PHE A 32 3.56 6.39 0.04
CA PHE A 32 2.97 5.16 -0.47
C PHE A 32 3.97 4.42 -1.35
N THR A 33 4.20 3.14 -1.03
CA THR A 33 5.04 2.24 -1.81
C THR A 33 4.17 1.10 -2.33
N GLY A 34 4.04 0.98 -3.65
CA GLY A 34 3.12 0.04 -4.27
C GLY A 34 2.95 0.26 -5.77
N PRO A 35 1.95 -0.38 -6.40
CA PRO A 35 1.63 -0.17 -7.80
C PRO A 35 1.24 1.28 -8.11
N ALA A 36 1.68 1.78 -9.27
CA ALA A 36 1.23 3.06 -9.82
C ALA A 36 0.03 2.84 -10.74
N VAL A 37 -0.82 3.87 -10.89
CA VAL A 37 -1.99 3.83 -11.78
C VAL A 37 -1.79 4.80 -12.93
N GLU A 38 -2.18 4.40 -14.14
CA GLU A 38 -2.23 5.28 -15.29
C GLU A 38 -3.58 6.00 -15.37
N ALA A 39 -3.55 7.32 -15.27
CA ALA A 39 -4.75 8.16 -15.24
C ALA A 39 -4.61 9.36 -16.19
N ASP A 40 -5.75 9.90 -16.59
CA ASP A 40 -5.84 11.20 -17.26
C ASP A 40 -5.78 12.37 -16.26
N LYS A 41 -5.65 13.59 -16.79
CA LYS A 41 -5.54 14.81 -15.97
C LYS A 41 -6.79 15.09 -15.12
N GLN A 42 -7.98 14.70 -15.56
CA GLN A 42 -9.21 14.93 -14.80
C GLN A 42 -9.27 13.98 -13.60
N THR A 43 -8.99 12.70 -13.84
CA THR A 43 -8.90 11.68 -12.78
C THR A 43 -7.84 12.04 -11.74
N GLN A 44 -6.66 12.49 -12.18
CA GLN A 44 -5.60 12.96 -11.28
C GLN A 44 -6.08 14.10 -10.36
N LYS A 45 -6.76 15.11 -10.92
CA LYS A 45 -7.30 16.24 -10.14
C LYS A 45 -8.35 15.79 -9.14
N GLN A 46 -9.19 14.82 -9.49
CA GLN A 46 -10.19 14.26 -8.57
C GLN A 46 -9.50 13.55 -7.40
N LEU A 47 -8.47 12.75 -7.66
CA LEU A 47 -7.67 12.09 -6.62
C LEU A 47 -7.02 13.09 -5.67
N GLN A 48 -6.38 14.13 -6.21
CA GLN A 48 -5.75 15.18 -5.40
C GLN A 48 -6.76 15.92 -4.52
N LYS A 49 -7.95 16.23 -5.06
CA LYS A 49 -9.05 16.84 -4.29
C LYS A 49 -9.55 15.92 -3.19
N ASN A 50 -9.71 14.63 -3.48
CA ASN A 50 -10.13 13.65 -2.49
C ASN A 50 -9.09 13.53 -1.37
N TRP A 51 -7.81 13.43 -1.72
CA TRP A 51 -6.71 13.41 -0.76
C TRP A 51 -6.69 14.66 0.12
N ALA A 52 -6.83 15.85 -0.45
CA ALA A 52 -6.86 17.10 0.33
C ALA A 52 -8.00 17.14 1.37
N LYS A 53 -9.17 16.57 1.06
CA LYS A 53 -10.33 16.53 1.96
C LYS A 53 -10.27 15.39 2.98
N ASN A 54 -9.82 14.22 2.54
CA ASN A 54 -10.00 12.96 3.26
C ASN A 54 -8.69 12.31 3.73
N LYS A 55 -7.55 13.02 3.67
CA LYS A 55 -6.22 12.51 4.03
C LYS A 55 -6.21 11.65 5.30
N LYS A 56 -6.82 12.14 6.39
CA LYS A 56 -6.85 11.44 7.69
C LYS A 56 -7.56 10.08 7.60
N GLN A 57 -8.71 10.02 6.93
CA GLN A 57 -9.48 8.79 6.75
C GLN A 57 -8.78 7.79 5.82
N ILE A 58 -8.11 8.30 4.78
CA ILE A 58 -7.36 7.46 3.85
C ILE A 58 -6.15 6.82 4.56
N LEU A 59 -5.47 7.58 5.43
CA LEU A 59 -4.35 7.06 6.23
C LEU A 59 -4.81 6.10 7.33
N SER A 60 -5.95 6.34 7.99
CA SER A 60 -6.45 5.44 9.03
C SER A 60 -6.90 4.09 8.46
N LYS A 61 -7.46 4.06 7.25
CA LYS A 61 -7.88 2.81 6.59
C LYS A 61 -6.70 1.91 6.25
N THR A 62 -5.56 2.49 5.87
CA THR A 62 -4.37 1.70 5.50
C THR A 62 -3.69 1.02 6.68
N ASN A 63 -4.01 1.41 7.92
CA ASN A 63 -3.45 0.79 9.13
C ASN A 63 -4.36 -0.31 9.70
N ASN A 64 -5.59 -0.49 9.16
CA ASN A 64 -6.56 -1.45 9.67
C ASN A 64 -6.59 -2.77 8.88
N ASP A 65 -5.82 -2.89 7.79
CA ASP A 65 -5.63 -4.15 7.05
C ASP A 65 -4.48 -5.01 7.64
N GLU A 66 -3.82 -4.52 8.68
CA GLU A 66 -3.06 -5.34 9.60
C GLU A 66 -4.00 -5.76 10.74
N THR A 67 -4.77 -6.84 10.53
CA THR A 67 -4.87 -7.83 11.61
C THR A 67 -3.46 -8.36 11.85
N GLU A 68 -2.59 -7.54 12.47
CA GLU A 68 -1.63 -8.06 13.42
C GLU A 68 -2.49 -8.55 14.59
N GLU A 69 -2.91 -9.83 14.50
CA GLU A 69 -3.04 -10.59 15.74
C GLU A 69 -1.71 -10.37 16.45
N ASN A 70 -1.71 -9.55 17.51
CA ASN A 70 -0.61 -9.48 18.47
C ASN A 70 -0.61 -10.81 19.23
N ILE A 71 -0.32 -11.88 18.50
CA ILE A 71 -0.01 -13.20 19.01
C ILE A 71 1.38 -13.04 19.61
N SER A 72 1.51 -13.39 20.88
CA SER A 72 2.84 -13.44 21.49
C SER A 72 3.69 -14.47 20.74
N ASP A 73 5.02 -14.32 20.78
CA ASP A 73 5.95 -15.27 20.17
C ASP A 73 5.64 -16.72 20.60
N GLU A 74 5.12 -16.90 21.81
CA GLU A 74 4.73 -18.19 22.40
C GLU A 74 3.49 -18.83 21.73
N GLU A 75 2.48 -18.03 21.35
CA GLU A 75 1.32 -18.52 20.60
C GLU A 75 1.65 -18.83 19.13
N LEU A 76 2.69 -18.21 18.58
CA LEU A 76 3.17 -18.44 17.21
C LEU A 76 3.85 -19.81 17.10
N ASP A 77 4.70 -20.14 18.08
CA ASP A 77 5.41 -21.42 18.15
C ASP A 77 4.43 -22.59 18.29
N GLU A 78 3.38 -22.45 19.12
CA GLU A 78 2.37 -23.51 19.28
C GLU A 78 1.55 -23.76 18.00
N LYS A 79 1.27 -22.70 17.21
CA LYS A 79 0.60 -22.84 15.91
C LYS A 79 1.52 -23.49 14.87
N LEU A 80 2.81 -23.19 14.88
CA LEU A 80 3.81 -23.79 13.99
C LEU A 80 3.96 -25.29 14.26
N ASP A 81 4.09 -25.70 15.53
CA ASP A 81 4.23 -27.12 15.89
C ASP A 81 3.02 -27.96 15.47
N LYS A 82 1.80 -27.43 15.64
CA LYS A 82 0.57 -28.12 15.18
C LYS A 82 0.56 -28.31 13.65
N LEU A 83 0.98 -27.31 12.89
CA LEU A 83 1.04 -27.40 11.42
C LEU A 83 2.10 -28.42 10.93
N PHE A 84 3.20 -28.56 11.66
CA PHE A 84 4.22 -29.56 11.33
C PHE A 84 3.75 -30.99 11.61
N GLU A 85 2.96 -31.21 12.66
CA GLU A 85 2.38 -32.53 12.95
C GLU A 85 1.26 -32.92 11.98
N GLU A 86 0.44 -31.96 11.52
CA GLU A 86 -0.63 -32.22 10.55
C GLU A 86 -0.14 -32.60 9.15
N ASN A 87 1.09 -32.20 8.79
CA ASN A 87 1.69 -32.46 7.47
C ASN A 87 2.68 -33.64 7.46
N LYS A 88 2.66 -34.48 8.51
CA LYS A 88 3.50 -35.67 8.64
C LYS A 88 2.69 -36.95 8.49
#